data_AF-A0A1R3HZ77-F1
#
_entry.id   AF-A0A1R3HZ77-F1
#
_cell.length_a   1.000
_cell.length_b   1.000
_cell.length_c   1.000
_cell.angle_alpha   90.00
_cell.angle_beta   90.00
_cell.angle_gamma   90.00
#
_symmetry.space_group_name_H-M   'P 1'
#
loop_
_entity.id
_entity.type
_entity.pdbx_description
1 polymer ?
#
loop_
_entity_poly.entity_id
_entity_poly.type
_entity_poly.pdbx_seq_one_letter_code
_entity_poly.pdbx_strand_id
1 'polypeptide(L)'
;MDRVYAADRVTTVRLNGTKEKIVSLRTPAITQAWISAEFKLNRRLRYSTDHVIQLILDTTNMVFPNIERLDYEQYYLQQRYAGLRPANILIINAKETRLTGEVESETRQAMGYDSSLSIESLAFFGGIWFLWNSSKVLVQTIASSQRSLT
;
A
#
# COMPACT_ATOMS: atom_id res chain seq x y z
N MET A 1 -7.28 13.33 -10.16
CA MET A 1 -6.98 11.95 -9.71
C MET A 1 -6.07 11.33 -10.75
N ASP A 2 -4.83 11.05 -10.39
CA ASP A 2 -3.84 10.51 -11.33
C ASP A 2 -4.02 8.99 -11.42
N ARG A 3 -3.92 8.44 -12.62
CA ARG A 3 -4.01 7.00 -12.86
C ARG A 3 -2.65 6.49 -13.29
N VAL A 4 -2.14 5.48 -12.59
CA VAL A 4 -0.87 4.83 -12.85
C VAL A 4 -1.12 3.35 -13.08
N TYR A 5 -0.66 2.84 -14.22
CA TYR A 5 -0.72 1.41 -14.51
C TYR A 5 0.63 0.78 -14.16
N ALA A 6 0.63 -0.18 -13.24
CA ALA A 6 1.84 -0.86 -12.78
C ALA A 6 2.22 -1.97 -13.76
N ALA A 7 2.76 -1.59 -14.93
CA ALA A 7 3.19 -2.53 -15.97
C ALA A 7 4.51 -3.24 -15.61
N ASP A 8 5.38 -2.54 -14.89
CA ASP A 8 6.70 -3.03 -14.54
C ASP A 8 6.69 -3.75 -13.19
N ARG A 9 7.71 -4.59 -12.97
CA ARG A 9 7.95 -5.27 -11.68
C ARG A 9 8.00 -4.28 -10.51
N VAL A 10 8.51 -3.08 -10.73
CA VAL A 10 8.60 -2.02 -9.71
C VAL A 10 8.00 -0.74 -10.27
N THR A 11 6.92 -0.27 -9.65
CA THR A 11 6.28 1.01 -9.98
C THR A 11 6.52 2.00 -8.85
N THR A 12 7.11 3.16 -9.15
CA THR A 12 7.38 4.20 -8.15
C THR A 12 6.43 5.39 -8.33
N VAL A 13 5.73 5.75 -7.26
CA VAL A 13 4.90 6.95 -7.16
C VAL A 13 5.55 7.93 -6.20
N ARG A 14 5.81 9.16 -6.67
CA ARG A 14 6.33 10.24 -5.84
C ARG A 14 5.22 11.23 -5.52
N LEU A 15 5.01 11.49 -4.24
CA LEU A 15 4.04 12.47 -3.75
C LEU A 15 4.78 13.55 -2.98
N ASN A 16 4.31 14.79 -3.11
CA ASN A 16 4.76 15.88 -2.27
C ASN A 16 3.77 16.00 -1.11
N GLY A 17 4.24 15.81 0.12
CA GLY A 17 3.40 15.78 1.32
C GLY A 17 2.66 17.08 1.60
N THR A 18 3.11 18.21 1.04
CA THR A 18 2.42 19.50 1.22
C THR A 18 1.20 19.68 0.32
N LYS A 19 0.94 18.74 -0.61
CA LYS A 19 -0.19 18.79 -1.53
C LYS A 19 -1.04 17.54 -1.39
N GLU A 20 -2.33 17.73 -1.16
CA GLU A 20 -3.29 16.63 -1.22
C GLU A 20 -3.28 16.02 -2.62
N LYS A 21 -3.15 14.70 -2.67
CA LYS A 21 -3.06 13.99 -3.94
C LYS A 21 -3.65 12.60 -3.84
N ILE A 22 -4.48 12.27 -4.83
CA ILE A 22 -5.10 10.97 -4.98
C ILE A 22 -4.53 10.31 -6.23
N VAL A 23 -3.92 9.14 -6.06
CA VAL A 23 -3.36 8.31 -7.14
C VAL A 23 -4.03 6.96 -7.13
N SER A 24 -4.54 6.53 -8.28
CA SER A 24 -5.04 5.16 -8.47
C SER A 24 -4.01 4.35 -9.20
N LEU A 25 -3.49 3.34 -8.51
CA LEU A 25 -2.63 2.32 -9.06
C LEU A 25 -3.48 1.11 -9.47
N ARG A 26 -3.34 0.70 -10.72
CA ARG A 26 -3.94 -0.53 -11.22
C ARG A 26 -2.85 -1.53 -11.56
N THR A 27 -2.96 -2.72 -11.01
CA THR A 27 -2.02 -3.82 -11.27
C THR A 27 -2.53 -4.70 -12.42
N PRO A 28 -1.65 -5.47 -13.07
CA PRO A 28 -2.06 -6.70 -13.74
C PRO A 28 -2.65 -7.68 -12.72
N ALA A 29 -3.13 -8.83 -13.21
CA ALA A 29 -3.57 -9.91 -12.34
C ALA A 29 -2.35 -10.43 -11.54
N ILE A 30 -2.41 -10.37 -10.20
CA ILE A 30 -1.28 -10.70 -9.32
C ILE A 30 -1.71 -11.64 -8.19
N THR A 31 -0.77 -12.46 -7.72
CA THR A 31 -0.89 -13.28 -6.50
C THR A 31 -0.47 -12.48 -5.27
N GLN A 32 0.65 -11.76 -5.40
CA GLN A 32 1.32 -11.07 -4.31
C GLN A 32 1.93 -9.76 -4.82
N ALA A 33 1.99 -8.77 -3.95
CA ALA A 33 2.73 -7.55 -4.16
C ALA A 33 3.26 -7.03 -2.83
N TRP A 34 4.35 -6.28 -2.89
CA TRP A 34 4.90 -5.55 -1.77
C TRP A 34 4.72 -4.06 -1.99
N ILE A 35 4.34 -3.36 -0.94
CA ILE A 35 4.27 -1.91 -0.92
C ILE A 35 5.35 -1.44 0.05
N SER A 36 6.23 -0.56 -0.43
CA SER A 36 7.17 0.16 0.41
C SER A 36 6.86 1.65 0.35
N ALA A 37 6.94 2.34 1.48
CA ALA A 37 6.75 3.77 1.57
C ALA A 37 7.92 4.38 2.36
N GLU A 38 8.64 5.31 1.72
CA GLU A 38 9.73 6.06 2.31
C GLU A 38 9.35 7.55 2.39
N PHE A 39 9.51 8.14 3.57
CA PHE A 39 9.19 9.54 3.83
C PHE A 39 10.46 10.32 4.11
N LYS A 40 10.68 11.41 3.37
CA LYS A 40 11.86 12.28 3.53
C LYS A 40 11.42 13.68 3.93
N LEU A 41 11.97 14.19 5.01
CA LEU A 41 11.78 15.58 5.42
C LEU A 41 12.86 16.46 4.77
N ASN A 42 12.43 17.44 3.99
CA ASN A 42 13.29 18.44 3.39
C ASN A 42 13.27 19.74 4.22
N ARG A 43 14.23 19.86 5.14
CA ARG A 43 14.38 21.04 6.00
C ARG A 43 14.64 22.34 5.22
N ARG A 44 15.31 22.25 4.05
CA ARG A 44 15.68 23.42 3.24
C ARG A 44 14.48 24.02 2.52
N LEU A 45 13.51 23.19 2.14
CA LEU A 45 12.29 23.61 1.44
C LEU A 45 11.14 23.83 2.43
N ARG A 46 11.35 24.65 3.46
CA ARG A 46 10.33 25.00 4.48
C ARG A 46 9.70 23.77 5.12
N TYR A 47 10.51 22.77 5.46
CA TYR A 47 10.05 21.52 6.07
C TYR A 47 9.04 20.75 5.20
N SER A 48 9.16 20.80 3.87
CA SER A 48 8.33 19.97 2.99
C SER A 48 8.68 18.50 3.16
N THR A 49 7.71 17.61 2.95
CA THR A 49 7.95 16.16 2.92
C THR A 49 7.83 15.63 1.50
N ASP A 50 8.74 14.72 1.14
CA ASP A 50 8.69 13.96 -0.10
C ASP A 50 8.40 12.50 0.25
N HIS A 51 7.35 11.95 -0.34
CA HIS A 51 6.92 10.58 -0.09
C HIS A 51 7.20 9.75 -1.33
N VAL A 52 7.94 8.67 -1.17
CA VAL A 52 8.30 7.74 -2.24
C VAL A 52 7.63 6.42 -1.95
N ILE A 53 6.65 6.07 -2.78
CA ILE A 53 5.89 4.82 -2.65
C ILE A 53 6.33 3.90 -3.78
N GLN A 54 6.68 2.67 -3.45
CA GLN A 54 7.05 1.65 -4.41
C GLN A 54 6.10 0.48 -4.30
N LEU A 55 5.48 0.14 -5.43
CA LEU A 55 4.73 -1.09 -5.59
C LEU A 55 5.61 -2.09 -6.33
N ILE A 56 5.92 -3.20 -5.68
CA ILE A 56 6.73 -4.28 -6.23
C ILE A 56 5.79 -5.45 -6.48
N LEU A 57 5.59 -5.81 -7.73
CA LEU A 57 4.73 -6.92 -8.10
C LEU A 57 5.51 -8.22 -8.06
N ASP A 58 4.89 -9.26 -7.50
CA ASP A 58 5.37 -10.62 -7.72
C ASP A 58 4.92 -11.09 -9.11
N THR A 59 5.86 -11.10 -10.05
CA THR A 59 5.63 -11.60 -11.42
C THR A 59 5.98 -13.07 -11.57
N THR A 60 6.44 -13.73 -10.49
CA THR A 60 6.88 -15.13 -10.57
C THR A 60 5.71 -16.11 -10.61
N ASN A 61 4.50 -15.65 -10.28
CA ASN A 61 3.31 -16.50 -10.04
C ASN A 61 3.56 -17.63 -9.04
N MET A 62 4.63 -17.55 -8.25
CA MET A 62 4.94 -18.52 -7.22
C MET A 62 4.37 -18.03 -5.90
N VAL A 63 3.34 -18.73 -5.41
CA VAL A 63 2.90 -18.52 -4.03
C VAL A 63 3.92 -19.22 -3.15
N PHE A 64 4.69 -18.46 -2.37
CA PHE A 64 5.64 -19.05 -1.41
C PHE A 64 4.87 -19.56 -0.19
N PRO A 65 5.12 -20.79 0.28
CA PRO A 65 4.53 -21.25 1.52
C PRO A 65 5.00 -20.36 2.68
N ASN A 66 4.15 -20.21 3.69
CA ASN A 66 4.50 -19.51 4.91
C ASN A 66 5.78 -20.16 5.48
N ILE A 67 6.90 -19.44 5.47
CA ILE A 67 8.22 -19.94 5.90
C ILE A 67 8.19 -20.41 7.37
N GLU A 68 7.24 -19.93 8.16
CA GLU A 68 7.06 -20.34 9.55
C GLU A 68 6.43 -21.73 9.69
N ARG A 69 5.85 -22.28 8.62
CA ARG A 69 5.17 -23.57 8.58
C ARG A 69 5.92 -24.52 7.64
N LEU A 70 6.66 -25.47 8.23
CA LEU A 70 7.53 -26.47 7.57
C LEU A 70 6.75 -27.58 6.84
N ASP A 71 5.58 -27.28 6.28
CA ASP A 71 4.66 -28.25 5.65
C ASP A 71 4.78 -28.23 4.11
N TYR A 72 6.02 -28.15 3.62
CA TYR A 72 6.39 -27.99 2.21
C TYR A 72 5.76 -29.06 1.29
N GLU A 73 5.68 -30.30 1.77
CA GLU A 73 5.19 -31.47 1.01
C GLU A 73 3.67 -31.43 0.76
N GLN A 74 2.88 -30.85 1.66
CA GLN A 74 1.41 -30.76 1.48
C GLN A 74 1.02 -29.61 0.53
N TYR A 75 1.91 -28.64 0.38
CA TYR A 75 1.65 -27.42 -0.36
C TYR A 75 1.60 -27.63 -1.88
N TYR A 76 2.51 -28.46 -2.42
CA TYR A 76 2.58 -28.74 -3.86
C TYR A 76 1.28 -29.35 -4.41
N LEU A 77 0.57 -30.13 -3.59
CA LEU A 77 -0.65 -30.85 -3.99
C LEU A 77 -1.93 -30.01 -3.87
N GLN A 78 -1.91 -28.91 -3.12
CA GLN A 78 -3.10 -28.09 -2.81
C GLN A 78 -3.14 -26.74 -3.53
N GLN A 79 -2.18 -26.43 -4.40
CA GLN A 79 -2.20 -25.21 -5.20
C GLN A 79 -3.36 -25.22 -6.19
N ARG A 80 -4.53 -24.77 -5.73
CA ARG A 80 -5.57 -24.27 -6.62
C ARG A 80 -5.16 -22.86 -7.02
N TYR A 81 -4.93 -22.64 -8.31
CA TYR A 81 -4.78 -21.29 -8.85
C TYR A 81 -6.01 -20.46 -8.45
N ALA A 82 -5.87 -19.64 -7.41
CA ALA A 82 -6.86 -18.62 -7.12
C ALA A 82 -6.93 -17.73 -8.36
N GLY A 83 -8.13 -17.55 -8.93
CA GLY A 83 -8.29 -16.77 -10.15
C GLY A 83 -7.66 -15.38 -9.95
N LEU A 84 -6.54 -15.14 -10.64
CA LEU A 84 -5.78 -13.90 -10.52
C LEU A 84 -6.67 -12.75 -10.97
N ARG A 85 -6.77 -11.72 -10.14
CA ARG A 85 -7.55 -10.52 -10.46
C ARG A 85 -6.67 -9.29 -10.35
N PRO A 86 -6.84 -8.30 -11.26
CA PRO A 86 -6.25 -6.99 -11.09
C PRO A 86 -6.66 -6.39 -9.75
N ALA A 87 -5.70 -5.84 -9.01
CA ALA A 87 -5.96 -5.03 -7.84
C ALA A 87 -6.00 -3.55 -8.27
N ASN A 88 -6.95 -2.81 -7.68
CA ASN A 88 -6.96 -1.36 -7.73
C ASN A 88 -6.61 -0.85 -6.34
N ILE A 89 -5.50 -0.13 -6.25
CA ILE A 89 -4.99 0.46 -5.02
C ILE A 89 -5.14 1.97 -5.13
N LEU A 90 -5.95 2.55 -4.26
CA LEU A 90 -6.05 4.00 -4.13
C LEU A 90 -5.05 4.47 -3.09
N ILE A 91 -4.17 5.38 -3.49
CA ILE A 91 -3.23 6.07 -2.62
C ILE A 91 -3.75 7.48 -2.39
N ILE A 92 -3.98 7.83 -1.13
CA ILE A 92 -4.39 9.17 -0.73
C ILE A 92 -3.30 9.75 0.16
N ASN A 93 -2.66 10.82 -0.31
CA ASN A 93 -1.87 11.72 0.53
C ASN A 93 -2.79 12.81 1.05
N ALA A 94 -3.06 12.77 2.36
CA ALA A 94 -3.96 13.71 3.02
C ALA A 94 -3.15 14.56 4.00
N LYS A 95 -3.37 15.88 3.98
CA LYS A 95 -2.57 16.85 4.75
C LYS A 95 -2.66 16.66 6.26
N GLU A 96 -3.83 16.22 6.75
CA GLU A 96 -4.09 15.89 8.14
C GLU A 96 -5.41 15.11 8.21
N THR A 97 -5.37 13.79 8.21
CA THR A 97 -6.57 12.96 8.48
C THR A 97 -6.26 11.98 9.58
N ARG A 98 -6.57 12.39 10.81
CA ARG A 98 -6.81 11.47 11.92
C ARG A 98 -8.25 10.97 11.80
N LEU A 99 -8.54 10.24 10.74
CA LEU A 99 -9.78 9.46 10.68
C LEU A 99 -9.49 8.18 11.43
N THR A 100 -10.14 8.00 12.58
CA THR A 100 -10.02 6.80 13.41
C THR A 100 -11.42 6.29 13.75
N GLY A 101 -11.53 4.99 13.99
CA GLY A 101 -12.78 4.37 14.45
C GLY A 101 -13.88 4.30 13.39
N GLU A 102 -15.12 4.58 13.77
CA GLU A 102 -16.31 4.39 12.93
C GLU A 102 -16.31 5.31 11.69
N VAL A 103 -15.84 6.54 11.84
CA VAL A 103 -15.77 7.53 10.75
C VAL A 103 -14.86 7.06 9.61
N GLU A 104 -13.76 6.38 9.94
CA GLU A 104 -12.91 5.73 8.93
C GLU A 104 -13.70 4.65 8.18
N SER A 105 -14.36 3.77 8.91
CA SER A 105 -15.12 2.66 8.32
C SER A 105 -16.24 3.15 7.40
N GLU A 106 -17.03 4.13 7.85
CA GLU A 106 -18.11 4.74 7.06
C GLU A 106 -17.59 5.44 5.80
N THR A 107 -16.50 6.21 5.94
CA THR A 107 -15.89 6.92 4.79
C THR A 107 -15.37 5.92 3.76
N ARG A 108 -14.74 4.82 4.19
CA ARG A 108 -14.28 3.74 3.28
C ARG A 108 -15.47 3.08 2.56
N GLN A 109 -16.52 2.72 3.29
CA GLN A 109 -17.72 2.11 2.71
C GLN A 109 -18.41 3.05 1.72
N ALA A 110 -18.52 4.34 2.03
CA ALA A 110 -19.08 5.34 1.13
C ALA A 110 -18.27 5.47 -0.18
N MET A 111 -16.95 5.27 -0.11
CA MET A 111 -16.07 5.22 -1.29
C MET A 111 -16.06 3.87 -2.01
N GLY A 112 -16.78 2.87 -1.49
CA GLY A 112 -16.85 1.52 -2.05
C GLY A 112 -15.62 0.65 -1.77
N TYR A 113 -14.76 1.03 -0.81
CA TYR A 113 -13.60 0.25 -0.38
C TYR A 113 -13.90 -0.56 0.89
N ASP A 114 -13.58 -1.86 0.86
CA ASP A 114 -13.80 -2.76 2.00
C ASP A 114 -12.57 -2.90 2.91
N SER A 115 -11.41 -2.48 2.44
CA SER A 115 -10.13 -2.69 3.10
C SER A 115 -9.23 -1.44 3.02
N SER A 116 -8.45 -1.20 4.08
CA SER A 116 -7.49 -0.09 4.16
C SER A 116 -6.22 -0.46 4.90
N LEU A 117 -5.15 0.27 4.58
CA LEU A 117 -3.94 0.38 5.38
C LEU A 117 -3.55 1.84 5.42
N SER A 118 -3.39 2.40 6.62
CA SER A 118 -2.85 3.75 6.80
C SER A 118 -1.40 3.67 7.27
N ILE A 119 -0.57 4.56 6.76
CA ILE A 119 0.77 4.82 7.27
C ILE A 119 0.76 6.24 7.82
N GLU A 120 0.86 6.34 9.14
CA GLU A 120 0.96 7.62 9.82
C GLU A 120 2.30 8.28 9.51
N SER A 121 2.29 9.58 9.20
CA SER A 121 3.53 10.33 9.10
C SER A 121 4.13 10.61 10.46
N LEU A 122 5.45 10.72 10.48
CA LEU A 122 6.15 11.41 11.55
C LEU A 122 5.76 12.90 11.51
N ALA A 123 5.07 13.38 12.55
CA ALA A 123 4.62 14.77 12.77
C ALA A 123 3.44 15.24 11.87
N PHE A 124 3.33 16.56 11.64
CA PHE A 124 2.17 17.26 11.06
C PHE A 124 2.03 17.17 9.53
N PHE A 125 2.65 16.16 8.90
CA PHE A 125 2.86 16.14 7.45
C PHE A 125 1.95 15.18 6.68
N GLY A 126 0.88 14.70 7.31
CA GLY A 126 -0.18 13.95 6.65
C GLY A 126 0.11 12.47 6.47
N GLY A 127 -0.93 11.63 6.55
CA GLY A 127 -0.82 10.18 6.39
C GLY A 127 -0.99 9.73 4.94
N ILE A 128 -0.45 8.55 4.63
CA ILE A 128 -0.78 7.85 3.38
C ILE A 128 -1.79 6.77 3.66
N TRP A 129 -2.88 6.79 2.90
CA TRP A 129 -3.90 5.75 2.94
C TRP A 129 -3.83 4.91 1.68
N PHE A 130 -3.77 3.61 1.87
CA PHE A 130 -3.95 2.60 0.82
C PHE A 130 -5.36 2.02 0.99
N LEU A 131 -6.18 2.09 -0.06
CA LEU A 131 -7.53 1.53 -0.08
C LEU A 131 -7.66 0.56 -1.26
N TRP A 132 -8.34 -0.56 -1.06
CA TRP A 132 -8.60 -1.54 -2.12
C TRP A 132 -9.93 -2.28 -1.91
N ASN A 133 -10.41 -2.91 -2.97
CA ASN A 133 -11.66 -3.69 -2.97
C ASN A 133 -11.31 -5.17 -3.06
N SER A 134 -11.09 -5.80 -1.90
CA SER A 134 -10.97 -7.25 -1.83
C SER A 134 -10.84 -7.71 -0.38
N SER A 135 -11.92 -8.26 0.16
CA SER A 135 -11.92 -9.05 1.41
C SER A 135 -11.03 -10.31 1.37
N LYS A 136 -10.42 -10.62 0.22
CA LYS A 136 -9.55 -11.79 0.00
C LYS A 136 -8.06 -11.43 -0.04
N VAL A 137 -7.70 -10.16 0.15
CA VAL A 137 -6.29 -9.74 0.22
C VAL A 137 -5.85 -9.74 1.68
N LEU A 138 -4.86 -10.57 1.99
CA LEU A 138 -4.18 -10.52 3.28
C LEU A 138 -3.06 -9.47 3.21
N VAL A 139 -3.06 -8.55 4.16
CA VAL A 139 -2.03 -7.52 4.29
C VAL A 139 -1.25 -7.77 5.57
N GLN A 140 0.07 -7.79 5.44
CA GLN A 140 0.98 -7.97 6.57
C GLN A 140 2.09 -6.92 6.48
N THR A 141 2.32 -6.21 7.58
CA THR A 141 3.48 -5.32 7.71
C THR A 141 4.74 -6.17 7.87
N ILE A 142 5.65 -6.08 6.91
CA ILE A 142 6.92 -6.84 6.93
C ILE A 142 7.99 -6.12 7.75
N ALA A 143 8.05 -4.80 7.62
CA ALA A 143 8.99 -3.97 8.36
C ALA A 143 8.41 -2.57 8.57
N SER A 144 8.68 -2.01 9.74
CA SER A 144 8.44 -0.59 10.03
C SER A 144 9.68 -0.03 10.72
N SER A 145 10.07 1.18 10.33
CA SER A 145 11.17 1.89 10.99
C SER A 145 10.79 3.34 11.22
N GLN A 146 10.82 3.77 12.47
CA GLN A 146 10.72 5.18 12.82
C GLN A 146 12.12 5.67 13.18
N ARG A 147 12.70 6.53 12.35
CA ARG A 147 13.89 7.30 12.77
C ARG A 147 13.39 8.56 13.43
N SER A 148 13.58 8.69 14.74
CA SER A 148 13.27 9.93 15.44
C SER A 148 14.17 11.04 14.88
N LEU A 149 13.55 12.17 14.55
CA LEU A 149 14.27 13.40 14.26
C LEU A 149 14.68 13.96 15.63
N THR A 150 15.94 13.72 16.01
CA THR A 150 16.62 14.47 17.09
C THR A 150 17.09 15.83 16.57
#